data_AF-A0A5C7LB99-F1
#
_entry.id   AF-A0A5C7LB99-F1
#
_cell.length_a   1.000
_cell.length_b   1.000
_cell.length_c   1.000
_cell.angle_alpha   90.00
_cell.angle_beta   90.00
_cell.angle_gamma   90.00
#
_symmetry.space_group_name_H-M   'P 1'
#
loop_
_entity.id
_entity.type
_entity.pdbx_description
1 polymer ?
#
loop_
_entity_poly.entity_id
_entity_poly.type
_entity_poly.pdbx_seq_one_letter_code
_entity_poly.pdbx_strand_id
1 'polypeptide(L)'
;MDGGQFKQLDLSTRILDHSLEDGYQILACVDETWIWGYRKISGVAAYDSIKGHTNGHYIVIYGMEGDEYLVSDPYPTGIAGKDGLYRVSKDKVLVSVLTWAKQLLVLKQK
;
A
#
# COMPACT_ATOMS: atom_id res chain seq x y z
N MET A 1 27.02 -2.05 1.39
CA MET A 1 25.53 -2.13 1.46
C MET A 1 25.11 -1.78 0.06
N ASP A 2 24.78 -2.79 -0.73
CA ASP A 2 24.65 -2.62 -2.16
C ASP A 2 23.16 -2.37 -2.43
N GLY A 3 22.84 -1.11 -2.68
CA GLY A 3 21.52 -0.67 -3.15
C GLY A 3 21.61 -0.24 -4.61
N GLY A 4 20.47 -0.13 -5.28
CA GLY A 4 20.41 0.30 -6.67
C GLY A 4 19.04 0.87 -7.02
N GLN A 5 18.95 1.58 -8.13
CA GLN A 5 17.69 1.99 -8.73
C GLN A 5 17.49 1.19 -10.01
N PHE A 6 16.32 0.60 -10.16
CA PHE A 6 15.89 -0.06 -11.38
C PHE A 6 14.63 0.63 -11.92
N LYS A 7 14.52 0.71 -13.25
CA LYS A 7 13.33 1.24 -13.93
C LYS A 7 12.66 0.08 -14.68
N GLN A 8 11.44 -0.23 -14.30
CA GLN A 8 10.62 -1.25 -14.95
C GLN A 8 9.34 -0.59 -15.49
N LEU A 9 8.98 -0.88 -16.74
CA LEU A 9 7.68 -0.52 -17.31
C LEU A 9 6.75 -1.73 -17.24
N ASP A 10 6.45 -2.17 -16.02
CA ASP A 10 5.46 -3.20 -15.75
C ASP A 10 4.33 -2.57 -14.94
N LEU A 11 3.15 -2.50 -15.55
CA LEU A 11 1.93 -1.96 -14.94
C LEU A 11 1.02 -3.08 -14.42
N SER A 12 1.57 -4.25 -14.13
CA SER A 12 0.87 -5.37 -13.50
C SER A 12 1.34 -5.58 -12.06
N THR A 13 0.63 -6.44 -11.32
CA THR A 13 0.95 -6.81 -9.94
C THR A 13 2.21 -7.68 -9.85
N ARG A 14 2.71 -8.18 -10.98
CA ARG A 14 3.80 -9.17 -11.05
C ARG A 14 5.07 -8.72 -10.36
N ILE A 15 5.41 -7.43 -10.42
CA ILE A 15 6.62 -6.91 -9.75
C ILE A 15 6.52 -7.02 -8.23
N LEU A 16 5.33 -6.78 -7.67
CA LEU A 16 5.08 -6.95 -6.23
C LEU A 16 5.02 -8.45 -5.89
N ASP A 17 4.32 -9.24 -6.70
CA ASP A 17 4.17 -10.68 -6.51
C ASP A 17 5.53 -11.38 -6.46
N HIS A 18 6.38 -11.20 -7.48
CA HIS A 18 7.72 -11.81 -7.51
C HIS A 18 8.60 -11.33 -6.34
N SER A 19 8.51 -10.05 -5.95
CA SER A 19 9.28 -9.54 -4.81
C SER A 19 8.88 -10.27 -3.53
N LEU A 20 7.59 -10.49 -3.31
CA LEU A 20 7.08 -11.20 -2.14
C LEU A 20 7.44 -12.71 -2.18
N GLU A 21 7.36 -13.34 -3.36
CA GLU A 21 7.77 -14.75 -3.56
C GLU A 21 9.26 -14.97 -3.28
N ASP A 22 10.10 -14.01 -3.64
CA ASP A 22 11.55 -14.03 -3.37
C ASP A 22 11.90 -13.72 -1.91
N GLY A 23 10.89 -13.57 -1.04
CA GLY A 23 11.02 -13.33 0.39
C GLY A 23 11.34 -11.88 0.76
N TYR A 24 11.11 -10.92 -0.15
CA TYR A 24 11.19 -9.50 0.19
C TYR A 24 9.88 -9.00 0.79
N GLN A 25 9.97 -7.89 1.51
CA GLN A 25 8.86 -7.07 1.97
C GLN A 25 8.90 -5.74 1.22
N ILE A 26 7.74 -5.12 1.06
CA ILE A 26 7.61 -3.89 0.27
C ILE A 26 7.07 -2.78 1.17
N LEU A 27 7.84 -1.70 1.33
CA LEU A 27 7.34 -0.44 1.87
C LEU A 27 6.82 0.40 0.70
N ALA A 28 5.52 0.67 0.71
CA ALA A 28 4.82 1.38 -0.36
C ALA A 28 4.21 2.68 0.16
N CYS A 29 4.36 3.76 -0.62
CA CYS A 29 3.59 4.97 -0.42
C CYS A 29 2.39 4.96 -1.38
N VAL A 30 1.19 4.92 -0.80
CA VAL A 30 -0.07 4.64 -1.48
C VAL A 30 -1.03 5.82 -1.32
N ASP A 31 -1.92 5.99 -2.28
CA ASP A 31 -3.13 6.79 -2.08
C ASP A 31 -4.06 6.11 -1.06
N GLU A 32 -4.26 6.74 0.09
CA GLU A 32 -4.98 6.16 1.22
C GLU A 32 -6.46 5.87 0.90
N THR A 33 -7.08 6.63 -0.01
CA THR A 33 -8.48 6.45 -0.39
C THR A 33 -8.69 5.16 -1.16
N TRP A 34 -7.73 4.72 -1.97
CA TRP A 34 -7.78 3.42 -2.65
C TRP A 34 -7.70 2.25 -1.67
N ILE A 35 -6.97 2.42 -0.56
CA ILE A 35 -6.72 1.36 0.42
C ILE A 35 -7.85 1.26 1.46
N TRP A 36 -8.29 2.40 1.97
CA TRP A 36 -9.29 2.46 3.03
C TRP A 36 -10.71 2.61 2.49
N GLY A 37 -10.90 3.18 1.30
CA GLY A 37 -12.22 3.49 0.74
C GLY A 37 -12.87 4.74 1.35
N TYR A 38 -12.10 5.52 2.13
CA TYR A 38 -12.54 6.75 2.75
C TYR A 38 -11.54 7.89 2.47
N ARG A 39 -12.03 9.11 2.59
CA ARG A 39 -11.30 10.36 2.39
C ARG A 39 -11.15 11.08 3.72
N LYS A 40 -10.04 11.80 3.89
CA LYS A 40 -9.77 12.60 5.09
C LYS A 40 -10.57 13.89 5.05
N ILE A 41 -11.25 14.22 6.14
CA ILE A 41 -11.86 15.54 6.33
C ILE A 41 -10.81 16.50 6.89
N SER A 42 -10.60 17.63 6.23
CA SER A 42 -9.63 18.63 6.68
C SER A 42 -10.01 19.21 8.04
N GLY A 43 -9.01 19.37 8.91
CA GLY A 43 -9.16 20.02 10.21
C GLY A 43 -9.76 19.15 11.32
N VAL A 44 -10.10 17.89 11.04
CA VAL A 44 -10.61 16.94 12.06
C VAL A 44 -10.03 15.54 11.87
N ALA A 45 -9.99 14.76 12.94
CA ALA A 45 -9.61 13.34 12.90
C ALA A 45 -10.78 12.46 12.44
N ALA A 46 -11.34 12.73 11.26
CA ALA A 46 -12.50 12.04 10.72
C ALA A 46 -12.30 11.63 9.25
N TYR A 47 -13.03 10.59 8.86
CA TYR A 47 -13.04 10.02 7.51
C TYR A 47 -14.48 9.95 6.99
N ASP A 48 -14.66 10.17 5.68
CA ASP A 48 -15.96 10.12 5.00
C ASP A 48 -15.80 9.43 3.63
N SER A 49 -16.81 8.71 3.17
CA SER A 49 -16.73 7.94 1.90
C SER A 49 -16.93 8.81 0.66
N ILE A 50 -17.40 10.05 0.80
CA ILE A 50 -17.74 10.96 -0.30
C ILE A 50 -16.93 12.25 -0.20
N LYS A 51 -16.94 12.90 0.96
CA LYS A 51 -16.36 14.23 1.19
C LYS A 51 -14.91 14.14 1.64
N GLY A 52 -14.16 15.21 1.41
CA GLY A 52 -12.77 15.33 1.86
C GLY A 52 -11.76 15.17 0.74
N HIS A 53 -10.52 14.88 1.12
CA HIS A 53 -9.40 14.72 0.21
C HIS A 53 -8.69 13.38 0.46
N THR A 54 -7.87 12.98 -0.52
CA THR A 54 -6.92 11.89 -0.35
C THR A 54 -5.59 12.43 0.21
N ASN A 55 -4.83 11.57 0.87
CA ASN A 55 -3.43 11.78 1.20
C ASN A 55 -2.60 10.54 0.85
N GLY A 56 -1.30 10.72 0.87
CA GLY A 56 -0.34 9.65 0.82
C GLY A 56 -0.20 8.98 2.17
N HIS A 57 -0.15 7.67 2.16
CA HIS A 57 0.08 6.87 3.35
C HIS A 57 1.16 5.83 3.12
N TYR A 58 1.91 5.47 4.17
CA TYR A 58 2.90 4.40 4.09
C TYR A 58 2.36 3.11 4.70
N ILE A 59 2.43 2.04 3.92
CA ILE A 59 2.06 0.69 4.36
C ILE A 59 3.20 -0.30 4.08
N VAL A 60 3.24 -1.40 4.82
CA VAL A 60 4.13 -2.53 4.56
C VAL A 60 3.32 -3.67 3.96
N ILE A 61 3.68 -4.11 2.76
CA ILE A 61 3.17 -5.33 2.15
C ILE A 61 4.14 -6.45 2.49
N TYR A 62 3.68 -7.43 3.26
CA TYR A 62 4.55 -8.48 3.82
C TYR A 62 4.22 -9.88 3.30
N GLY A 63 3.17 -10.02 2.51
CA GLY A 63 2.78 -11.30 1.92
C GLY A 63 1.58 -11.15 1.00
N MET A 64 1.10 -12.28 0.51
CA MET A 64 -0.09 -12.36 -0.34
C MET A 64 -0.85 -13.66 -0.10
N GLU A 65 -2.16 -13.63 -0.33
CA GLU A 65 -3.06 -14.79 -0.26
C GLU A 65 -4.14 -14.65 -1.33
N GLY A 66 -4.12 -15.54 -2.34
CA GLY A 66 -5.01 -15.41 -3.50
C GLY A 66 -4.82 -14.07 -4.23
N ASP A 67 -5.92 -13.34 -4.40
CA ASP A 67 -5.96 -12.02 -5.06
C ASP A 67 -5.78 -10.83 -4.10
N GLU A 68 -5.28 -11.09 -2.89
CA GLU A 68 -5.05 -10.07 -1.88
C GLU A 68 -3.59 -10.00 -1.42
N TYR A 69 -3.13 -8.78 -1.15
CA TYR A 69 -1.93 -8.51 -0.39
C TYR A 69 -2.23 -8.42 1.11
N LEU A 70 -1.29 -8.94 1.91
CA LEU A 70 -1.29 -8.81 3.35
C LEU A 70 -0.55 -7.52 3.73
N VAL A 71 -1.25 -6.63 4.42
CA VAL A 71 -0.79 -5.28 4.74
C VAL A 71 -0.61 -5.12 6.24
N SER A 72 0.50 -4.50 6.63
CA SER A 72 0.73 -3.95 7.96
C SER A 72 0.74 -2.43 7.88
N ASP A 73 -0.13 -1.83 8.67
CA ASP A 73 -0.44 -0.41 8.70
C ASP A 73 -0.40 0.08 10.16
N PRO A 74 0.60 0.89 10.53
CA PRO A 74 0.75 1.36 11.90
C PRO A 74 -0.20 2.53 12.22
N TYR A 75 -0.93 3.08 11.25
CA TYR A 75 -1.80 4.22 11.49
C TYR A 75 -3.12 3.77 12.13
N PRO A 76 -3.52 4.36 13.27
CA PRO A 76 -4.79 4.04 13.90
C PRO A 76 -5.92 4.75 13.14
N THR A 77 -6.38 4.13 12.05
CA THR A 77 -7.39 4.71 11.17
C THR A 77 -8.74 4.91 11.86
N GLY A 78 -9.10 3.98 12.77
CA GLY A 78 -10.44 3.87 13.33
C GLY A 78 -11.49 3.38 12.33
N ILE A 79 -11.05 2.90 11.16
CA ILE A 79 -11.90 2.34 10.11
C ILE A 79 -11.97 0.83 10.33
N ALA A 80 -13.20 0.31 10.44
CA ALA A 80 -13.43 -1.12 10.71
C ALA A 80 -12.70 -2.01 9.68
N GLY A 81 -11.83 -2.89 10.19
CA GLY A 81 -11.05 -3.82 9.36
C GLY A 81 -9.83 -3.21 8.66
N LYS A 82 -9.41 -1.98 9.03
CA LYS A 82 -8.24 -1.29 8.47
C LYS A 82 -7.22 -0.84 9.51
N ASP A 83 -7.28 -1.40 10.72
CA ASP A 83 -6.32 -1.12 11.79
C ASP A 83 -5.30 -2.27 11.92
N GLY A 84 -4.01 -1.92 11.94
CA GLY A 84 -2.94 -2.88 12.13
C GLY A 84 -2.72 -3.77 10.92
N LEU A 85 -3.29 -4.98 10.93
CA LEU A 85 -3.09 -5.98 9.88
C LEU A 85 -4.38 -6.23 9.11
N TYR A 86 -4.34 -6.08 7.78
CA TYR A 86 -5.52 -6.29 6.94
C TYR A 86 -5.15 -6.74 5.53
N ARG A 87 -6.18 -7.07 4.75
CA ARG A 87 -6.06 -7.50 3.36
C ARG A 87 -6.53 -6.42 2.40
N VAL A 88 -5.87 -6.35 1.24
CA VAL A 88 -6.24 -5.44 0.16
C VAL A 88 -6.07 -6.16 -1.17
N SER A 89 -7.06 -6.03 -2.06
CA SER A 89 -6.95 -6.51 -3.44
C SER A 89 -5.66 -6.03 -4.10
N LYS A 90 -5.00 -6.93 -4.83
CA LYS A 90 -3.75 -6.62 -5.55
C LYS A 90 -3.87 -5.42 -6.48
N ASP A 91 -4.97 -5.34 -7.23
CA ASP A 91 -5.24 -4.24 -8.16
C ASP A 91 -5.36 -2.90 -7.44
N LYS A 92 -6.00 -2.86 -6.26
CA LYS A 92 -6.13 -1.63 -5.48
C LYS A 92 -4.78 -1.11 -5.00
N VAL A 93 -3.88 -2.01 -4.59
CA VAL A 93 -2.52 -1.64 -4.18
C VAL A 93 -1.72 -1.13 -5.37
N LEU A 94 -1.81 -1.80 -6.52
CA LEU A 94 -1.12 -1.35 -7.72
C LEU A 94 -1.57 0.06 -8.14
N VAL A 95 -2.89 0.28 -8.22
CA VAL A 95 -3.45 1.58 -8.60
C VAL A 95 -3.04 2.65 -7.58
N SER A 96 -3.12 2.37 -6.27
CA SER A 96 -2.80 3.35 -5.23
C SER A 96 -1.32 3.79 -5.24
N VAL A 97 -0.40 2.86 -5.56
CA VAL A 97 1.02 3.19 -5.75
C VAL A 97 1.21 4.05 -6.99
N LEU A 98 0.59 3.67 -8.11
CA LEU A 98 0.74 4.36 -9.39
C LEU A 98 0.12 5.77 -9.40
N THR A 99 -0.96 5.99 -8.65
CA THR A 99 -1.60 7.31 -8.55
C THR A 99 -0.87 8.25 -7.59
N TRP A 100 -0.15 7.71 -6.61
CA TRP A 100 0.54 8.52 -5.59
C TRP A 100 2.05 8.66 -5.84
N ALA A 101 2.86 7.69 -5.39
CA ALA A 101 4.31 7.84 -5.34
C ALA A 101 5.06 7.27 -6.56
N LYS A 102 4.49 6.26 -7.23
CA LYS A 102 5.12 5.54 -8.37
C LYS A 102 6.49 4.96 -8.02
N GLN A 103 6.74 4.70 -6.75
CA GLN A 103 7.99 4.21 -6.20
C GLN A 103 7.70 3.18 -5.11
N LEU A 104 8.55 2.17 -5.03
CA LEU A 104 8.50 1.10 -4.05
C LEU A 104 9.89 0.97 -3.41
N LEU A 105 9.93 0.69 -2.11
CA LEU A 105 11.14 0.26 -1.44
C LEU A 105 11.01 -1.23 -1.10
N VAL A 106 11.84 -2.05 -1.75
CA VAL A 106 11.84 -3.51 -1.59
C VAL A 106 13.00 -3.90 -0.67
N LEU A 107 12.70 -4.62 0.42
CA LEU A 107 13.61 -4.91 1.52
C LEU A 107 13.64 -6.40 1.83
N LYS A 108 14.82 -6.98 2.06
CA LYS A 108 14.95 -8.35 2.55
C LYS A 108 15.38 -8.32 4.00
N GLN A 109 14.66 -9.03 4.87
CA GLN A 109 15.15 -9.24 6.23
C GLN A 109 16.35 -10.20 6.18
N LYS A 110 17.39 -9.89 6.95
CA LYS A 110 18.61 -10.72 7.05
C LYS A 110 18.38 -11.96 7.90
#